data_AF-A0A1B6JBJ2-F1
#
_entry.id   AF-A0A1B6JBJ2-F1
#
_cell.length_a   1.000
_cell.length_b   1.000
_cell.length_c   1.000
_cell.angle_alpha   90.00
_cell.angle_beta   90.00
_cell.angle_gamma   90.00
#
_symmetry.space_group_name_H-M   'P 1'
#
loop_
_entity.id
_entity.type
_entity.pdbx_description
1 polymer ?
#
loop_
_entity_poly.entity_id
_entity_poly.type
_entity_poly.pdbx_seq_one_letter_code
_entity_poly.pdbx_strand_id
1 'polypeptide(L)'
;EYYRQLVMAEEAAKSSKLRMWKMFNPDEEKEKHEEEQVTERKVDPQKVFVIETTPDLHVFVQLEEQGAKLENMLGKLRQELAANPPLPGAYTPKKGDLCAAKFVEDNLWYRAKVEKVSGGKAQVLYVDYGNRDEVPFTSCGQLPSSFAVDKYYAHEYALACVKLPQDPDYIKDA
;
A
#
# COMPACT_ATOMS: atom_id res chain seq x y z
N GLU A 1 7.52 -17.51 33.31
CA GLU A 1 7.57 -18.98 33.51
C GLU A 1 7.43 -19.82 32.24
N TYR A 2 6.82 -19.33 31.15
CA TYR A 2 6.56 -20.16 29.94
C TYR A 2 7.70 -20.29 28.93
N TYR A 3 8.74 -19.45 29.04
CA TYR A 3 9.83 -19.41 28.05
C TYR A 3 10.54 -20.76 27.88
N ARG A 4 10.88 -21.45 28.97
CA ARG A 4 11.53 -22.77 28.91
C ARG A 4 10.68 -23.82 28.19
N GLN A 5 9.36 -23.78 28.38
CA GLN A 5 8.45 -24.74 27.76
C GLN A 5 8.36 -24.52 26.25
N LEU A 6 8.36 -23.26 25.81
CA LEU A 6 8.35 -22.92 24.39
C LEU A 6 9.64 -23.35 23.68
N VAL A 7 10.80 -23.13 24.30
CA VAL A 7 12.10 -23.56 23.75
C VAL A 7 12.16 -25.08 23.63
N MET A 8 11.77 -25.81 24.68
CA MET A 8 11.74 -27.28 24.64
C MET A 8 10.77 -27.82 23.57
N ALA A 9 9.62 -27.19 23.39
CA ALA A 9 8.65 -27.57 22.36
C ALA A 9 9.18 -27.30 20.94
N GLU A 10 9.90 -26.19 20.75
CA GLU A 10 10.54 -25.84 19.47
C GLU A 10 11.65 -26.84 19.11
N GLU A 11 12.54 -27.17 20.05
CA GLU A 11 13.62 -28.15 19.83
C GLU A 11 13.08 -29.55 19.51
N ALA A 12 12.04 -29.98 20.23
CA ALA A 12 11.35 -31.24 19.94
C ALA A 12 10.70 -31.23 18.54
N ALA A 13 10.12 -30.10 18.13
CA ALA A 13 9.53 -29.96 16.80
C ALA A 13 10.60 -29.96 15.69
N LYS A 14 11.68 -29.20 15.85
CA LYS A 14 12.84 -29.15 14.94
C LYS A 14 13.47 -30.53 14.74
N SER A 15 13.71 -31.27 15.83
CA SER A 15 14.29 -32.62 15.78
C SER A 15 13.37 -33.65 15.12
N SER A 16 12.05 -33.52 15.30
CA SER A 16 11.08 -34.44 14.70
C SER A 16 10.89 -34.28 13.18
N LYS A 17 11.35 -33.16 12.59
CA LYS A 17 11.18 -32.83 11.15
C LYS A 17 9.75 -32.98 10.62
N LEU A 18 8.77 -32.59 11.43
CA LEU A 18 7.35 -32.64 11.06
C LEU A 18 6.81 -31.27 10.64
N ARG A 19 5.80 -31.28 9.75
CA ARG A 19 5.12 -30.08 9.23
C ARG A 19 6.12 -29.06 8.67
N MET A 20 6.22 -27.88 9.29
CA MET A 20 7.10 -26.79 8.86
C MET A 20 8.59 -27.13 9.00
N TRP A 21 8.96 -28.16 9.76
CA TRP A 21 10.36 -28.56 10.00
C TRP A 21 10.86 -29.69 9.08
N LYS A 22 10.06 -30.13 8.09
CA LYS A 22 10.45 -31.22 7.17
C LYS A 22 11.75 -30.98 6.42
N MET A 23 12.08 -29.71 6.16
CA MET A 23 13.30 -29.29 5.45
C MET A 23 14.22 -28.46 6.35
N PHE A 24 14.12 -28.59 7.68
CA PHE A 24 14.95 -27.83 8.59
C PHE A 24 16.42 -28.23 8.48
N ASN A 25 17.27 -27.26 8.12
CA ASN A 25 18.72 -27.38 8.05
C ASN A 25 19.38 -26.43 9.06
N PRO A 26 20.05 -26.94 10.11
CA PRO A 26 20.71 -26.11 11.12
C PRO A 26 21.86 -25.27 10.56
N ASP A 27 22.50 -25.72 9.48
CA ASP A 27 23.64 -25.04 8.87
C ASP A 27 23.18 -23.81 8.04
N GLU A 28 21.97 -23.86 7.44
CA GLU A 28 21.33 -22.69 6.81
C GLU A 28 20.94 -21.60 7.83
N GLU A 29 20.56 -21.97 9.07
CA GLU A 29 20.30 -20.98 10.13
C GLU A 29 21.59 -20.32 10.64
N LYS A 30 22.72 -21.05 10.64
CA LYS A 30 24.03 -20.50 10.98
C LYS A 30 24.57 -19.56 9.90
N GLU A 31 24.43 -19.92 8.62
CA GLU A 31 24.82 -19.05 7.50
C GLU A 31 24.00 -17.74 7.46
N LYS A 32 22.74 -17.74 7.91
CA LYS A 32 21.95 -16.50 8.06
C LYS A 32 22.45 -15.57 9.17
N HIS A 33 23.32 -16.05 10.06
CA HIS A 33 23.88 -15.30 11.19
C HIS A 33 25.36 -14.97 11.02
N GLU A 34 26.02 -15.46 9.96
CA GLU A 34 27.37 -15.07 9.59
C GLU A 34 27.34 -13.71 8.87
N GLU A 35 27.74 -12.68 9.61
CA GLU A 35 28.13 -11.34 9.17
C GLU A 35 27.22 -10.70 8.11
N GLU A 36 26.25 -9.88 8.56
CA GLU A 36 25.81 -8.75 7.74
C GLU A 36 27.04 -7.88 7.45
N GLN A 37 27.72 -8.15 6.33
CA GLN A 37 28.75 -7.27 5.80
C GLN A 37 28.09 -5.92 5.62
N VAL A 38 28.52 -4.94 6.42
CA VAL A 38 28.08 -3.55 6.30
C VAL A 38 28.61 -3.03 4.97
N THR A 39 27.85 -3.26 3.91
CA THR A 39 28.11 -2.64 2.61
C THR A 39 27.87 -1.15 2.73
N GLU A 40 28.76 -0.32 2.20
CA GLU A 40 28.54 1.13 2.14
C GLU A 40 27.16 1.44 1.54
N ARG A 41 26.43 2.36 2.19
CA ARG A 41 25.09 2.75 1.74
C ARG A 41 25.20 3.35 0.34
N LYS A 42 24.71 2.61 -0.67
CA LYS A 42 24.53 3.15 -2.02
C LYS A 42 23.45 4.22 -1.97
N VAL A 43 23.82 5.46 -2.25
CA VAL A 43 22.89 6.59 -2.34
C VAL A 43 22.52 6.80 -3.82
N ASP A 44 21.23 6.64 -4.13
CA ASP A 44 20.67 6.89 -5.46
C ASP A 44 19.51 7.90 -5.31
N PRO A 45 19.79 9.21 -5.35
CA PRO A 45 18.77 10.22 -5.09
C PRO A 45 17.82 10.34 -6.29
N GLN A 46 16.52 10.22 -6.03
CA GLN A 46 15.47 10.42 -7.02
C GLN A 46 14.72 11.72 -6.76
N LYS A 47 14.34 12.43 -7.83
CA LYS A 47 13.49 13.61 -7.72
C LYS A 47 12.04 13.18 -7.61
N VAL A 48 11.39 13.66 -6.56
CA VAL A 48 10.02 13.26 -6.21
C VAL A 48 9.19 14.46 -5.78
N PHE A 49 7.88 14.34 -5.91
CA PHE A 49 6.91 15.23 -5.28
C PHE A 49 6.33 14.52 -4.06
N VAL A 50 6.34 15.19 -2.90
CA VAL A 50 5.56 14.75 -1.73
C VAL A 50 4.12 15.21 -1.93
N ILE A 51 3.19 14.27 -1.93
CA ILE A 51 1.79 14.50 -2.35
C ILE A 51 0.78 14.24 -1.25
N GLU A 52 1.10 13.41 -0.27
CA GLU A 52 0.28 13.15 0.90
C GLU A 52 1.19 12.85 2.09
N THR A 53 0.81 13.34 3.27
CA THR A 53 1.45 12.98 4.54
C THR A 53 0.42 12.32 5.45
N THR A 54 0.86 11.37 6.25
CA THR A 54 0.00 10.67 7.20
C THR A 54 0.39 11.03 8.64
N PRO A 55 -0.55 10.91 9.61
CA PRO A 55 -0.26 11.17 11.02
C PRO A 55 0.82 10.25 11.63
N ASP A 56 1.13 9.12 10.98
CA ASP A 56 2.16 8.16 11.42
C ASP A 56 3.52 8.37 10.73
N LEU A 57 3.80 9.60 10.26
CA LEU A 57 5.05 10.01 9.59
C LEU A 57 5.38 9.19 8.33
N HIS A 58 4.34 8.66 7.67
CA HIS A 58 4.49 8.18 6.31
C HIS A 58 4.19 9.32 5.34
N VAL A 59 4.86 9.26 4.20
CA VAL A 59 4.68 10.18 3.10
C VAL A 59 4.43 9.37 1.84
N PHE A 60 3.45 9.80 1.05
CA PHE A 60 3.33 9.33 -0.31
C PHE A 60 4.07 10.27 -1.24
N VAL A 61 4.78 9.69 -2.19
CA VAL A 61 5.53 10.43 -3.19
C VAL A 61 5.23 9.93 -4.60
N GLN A 62 5.32 10.84 -5.56
CA GLN A 62 5.34 10.56 -6.99
C GLN A 62 6.74 10.84 -7.54
N LEU A 63 7.24 9.97 -8.42
CA LEU A 63 8.49 10.22 -9.14
C LEU A 63 8.26 11.33 -10.18
N GLU A 64 9.12 12.35 -10.21
CA GLU A 64 9.00 13.48 -11.13
C GLU A 64 8.96 13.02 -12.60
N GLU A 65 9.81 12.04 -12.95
CA GLU A 65 9.89 11.48 -14.30
C GLU A 65 8.62 10.75 -14.76
N GLN A 66 7.74 10.35 -13.83
CA GLN A 66 6.50 9.63 -14.14
C GLN A 66 5.27 10.53 -14.29
N GLY A 67 5.40 11.84 -14.01
CA GLY A 67 4.26 12.78 -14.00
C GLY A 67 3.48 12.79 -15.31
N ALA A 68 4.16 12.93 -16.45
CA ALA A 68 3.52 12.93 -17.77
C ALA A 68 2.81 11.60 -18.09
N LYS A 69 3.33 10.48 -17.58
CA LYS A 69 2.72 9.17 -17.77
C LYS A 69 1.42 9.03 -16.96
N LEU A 70 1.43 9.48 -15.71
CA LEU A 70 0.25 9.54 -14.85
C LEU A 70 -0.84 10.43 -15.47
N GLU A 71 -0.49 11.64 -15.90
CA GLU A 71 -1.44 12.58 -16.51
C GLU A 71 -2.09 12.00 -17.76
N ASN A 72 -1.31 11.38 -18.64
CA ASN A 72 -1.81 10.73 -19.85
C ASN A 72 -2.74 9.54 -19.52
N MET A 73 -2.36 8.71 -18.55
CA MET A 73 -3.17 7.58 -18.09
C MET A 73 -4.51 8.04 -17.51
N LEU A 74 -4.52 9.02 -16.61
CA LEU A 74 -5.74 9.57 -16.03
C LEU A 74 -6.61 10.29 -17.07
N GLY A 75 -6.00 11.01 -18.01
CA GLY A 75 -6.72 11.64 -19.12
C GLY A 75 -7.50 10.62 -19.95
N LYS A 76 -6.86 9.50 -20.32
CA LYS A 76 -7.51 8.39 -21.04
C LYS A 76 -8.58 7.70 -20.19
N LEU A 77 -8.31 7.43 -18.92
CA LEU A 77 -9.29 6.84 -18.00
C LEU A 77 -10.57 7.68 -17.93
N ARG A 78 -10.41 8.99 -17.75
CA ARG A 78 -11.53 9.93 -17.66
C ARG A 78 -12.29 10.02 -18.98
N GLN A 79 -11.59 10.03 -20.10
CA GLN A 79 -12.22 10.01 -21.43
C GLN A 79 -13.05 8.73 -21.63
N GLU A 80 -12.52 7.57 -21.24
CA GLU A 80 -13.21 6.28 -21.40
C GLU A 80 -14.45 6.18 -20.50
N LEU A 81 -14.34 6.60 -19.24
CA LEU A 81 -15.45 6.61 -18.28
C LEU A 81 -16.47 7.72 -18.59
N ALA A 82 -16.10 8.77 -19.32
CA ALA A 82 -17.06 9.75 -19.83
C ALA A 82 -17.82 9.22 -21.05
N ALA A 83 -17.13 8.50 -21.95
CA ALA A 83 -17.75 7.87 -23.11
C ALA A 83 -18.65 6.68 -22.73
N ASN A 84 -18.27 5.94 -21.69
CA ASN A 84 -19.00 4.80 -21.15
C ASN A 84 -19.20 4.96 -19.63
N PRO A 85 -20.14 5.81 -19.19
CA PRO A 85 -20.38 6.05 -17.77
C PRO A 85 -20.71 4.76 -17.01
N PRO A 86 -20.09 4.51 -15.83
CA PRO A 86 -20.48 3.40 -14.97
C PRO A 86 -21.97 3.48 -14.64
N LEU A 87 -22.69 2.39 -14.87
CA LEU A 87 -24.10 2.29 -14.49
C LEU A 87 -24.22 2.20 -12.96
N PRO A 88 -25.01 3.06 -12.30
CA PRO A 88 -25.22 2.99 -10.86
C PRO A 88 -25.68 1.58 -10.43
N GLY A 89 -24.98 0.99 -9.47
CA GLY A 89 -25.29 -0.34 -8.94
C GLY A 89 -24.78 -1.54 -9.77
N ALA A 90 -24.21 -1.32 -10.96
CA ALA A 90 -23.61 -2.39 -11.75
C ALA A 90 -22.28 -2.90 -11.15
N TYR A 91 -21.60 -2.05 -10.38
CA TYR A 91 -20.41 -2.40 -9.64
C TYR A 91 -20.70 -2.40 -8.14
N THR A 92 -20.29 -3.47 -7.44
CA THR A 92 -20.36 -3.58 -5.97
C THR A 92 -18.93 -3.68 -5.43
N PRO A 93 -18.40 -2.62 -4.79
CA PRO A 93 -17.05 -2.63 -4.24
C PRO A 93 -16.83 -3.75 -3.22
N LYS A 94 -15.69 -4.42 -3.31
CA LYS A 94 -15.23 -5.39 -2.29
C LYS A 94 -13.85 -5.00 -1.79
N LYS A 95 -13.58 -5.28 -0.51
CA LYS A 95 -12.26 -5.06 0.08
C LYS A 95 -11.18 -5.76 -0.77
N GLY A 96 -10.16 -5.00 -1.16
CA GLY A 96 -9.05 -5.44 -1.99
C GLY A 96 -9.20 -5.14 -3.48
N ASP A 97 -10.41 -4.78 -3.95
CA ASP A 97 -10.63 -4.46 -5.35
C ASP A 97 -9.84 -3.21 -5.76
N LEU A 98 -9.25 -3.28 -6.96
CA LEU A 98 -8.81 -2.10 -7.69
C LEU A 98 -9.97 -1.64 -8.59
N CYS A 99 -10.48 -0.44 -8.34
CA CYS A 99 -11.65 0.11 -9.01
C CYS A 99 -11.38 1.54 -9.53
N ALA A 100 -12.34 2.07 -10.29
CA ALA A 100 -12.44 3.50 -10.52
C ALA A 100 -13.29 4.11 -9.38
N ALA A 101 -12.83 5.20 -8.78
CA ALA A 101 -13.60 5.94 -7.79
C ALA A 101 -13.60 7.43 -8.13
N LYS A 102 -14.75 8.07 -7.93
CA LYS A 102 -14.90 9.51 -8.14
C LYS A 102 -14.47 10.25 -6.89
N PHE A 103 -13.53 11.19 -7.01
CA PHE A 103 -13.08 12.00 -5.89
C PHE A 103 -14.09 13.11 -5.60
N VAL A 104 -14.38 13.32 -4.31
CA VAL A 104 -15.50 14.19 -3.88
C VAL A 104 -15.24 15.66 -4.17
N GLU A 105 -13.98 16.10 -4.13
CA GLU A 105 -13.63 17.52 -4.26
C GLU A 105 -13.72 18.01 -5.70
N ASP A 106 -13.26 17.21 -6.67
CA ASP A 106 -13.17 17.61 -8.07
C ASP A 106 -14.15 16.90 -9.00
N ASN A 107 -14.86 15.88 -8.49
CA ASN A 107 -15.78 15.05 -9.27
C ASN A 107 -15.12 14.33 -10.46
N LEU A 108 -13.83 14.02 -10.40
CA LEU A 108 -13.12 13.28 -11.43
C LEU A 108 -12.89 11.83 -11.03
N TRP A 109 -12.73 10.97 -12.04
CA TRP A 109 -12.43 9.55 -11.84
C TRP A 109 -10.94 9.30 -11.68
N TYR A 110 -10.60 8.43 -10.73
CA TYR A 110 -9.26 8.00 -10.38
C TYR A 110 -9.19 6.50 -10.18
N ARG A 111 -7.98 5.93 -10.25
CA ARG A 111 -7.75 4.55 -9.79
C ARG A 111 -7.73 4.54 -8.28
N ALA A 112 -8.47 3.61 -7.68
CA ALA A 112 -8.55 3.50 -6.24
C ALA A 112 -8.60 2.04 -5.79
N LYS A 113 -8.04 1.76 -4.62
CA LYS A 113 -8.09 0.46 -3.97
C LYS A 113 -9.09 0.51 -2.83
N VAL A 114 -10.02 -0.43 -2.79
CA VAL A 114 -11.01 -0.53 -1.72
C VAL A 114 -10.36 -1.13 -0.47
N GLU A 115 -10.25 -0.36 0.60
CA GLU A 115 -9.65 -0.81 1.86
C GLU A 115 -10.69 -1.36 2.83
N LYS A 116 -11.89 -0.77 2.83
CA LYS A 116 -13.01 -1.17 3.70
C LYS A 116 -14.34 -0.90 3.00
N VAL A 117 -15.35 -1.69 3.36
CA VAL A 117 -16.72 -1.54 2.86
C VAL A 117 -17.68 -1.59 4.06
N SER A 118 -18.59 -0.63 4.15
CA SER A 118 -19.58 -0.56 5.22
C SER A 118 -20.77 0.31 4.81
N GLY A 119 -22.00 -0.13 5.10
CA GLY A 119 -23.20 0.70 4.97
C GLY A 119 -23.43 1.32 3.59
N GLY A 120 -23.11 0.61 2.50
CA GLY A 120 -23.25 1.12 1.13
C GLY A 120 -22.17 2.14 0.72
N LYS A 121 -21.12 2.28 1.52
CA LYS A 121 -19.95 3.10 1.25
C LYS A 121 -18.67 2.26 1.24
N ALA A 122 -17.69 2.74 0.51
CA ALA A 122 -16.35 2.18 0.42
C ALA A 122 -15.34 3.21 0.90
N GLN A 123 -14.46 2.80 1.81
CA GLN A 123 -13.24 3.54 2.09
C GLN A 123 -12.21 3.13 1.04
N VAL A 124 -11.70 4.10 0.30
CA VAL A 124 -10.80 3.88 -0.82
C VAL A 124 -9.48 4.63 -0.62
N LEU A 125 -8.40 4.04 -1.10
CA LEU A 125 -7.09 4.68 -1.26
C LEU A 125 -6.91 5.04 -2.73
N TYR A 126 -6.71 6.31 -3.05
CA TYR A 126 -6.35 6.71 -4.41
C TYR A 126 -4.90 6.32 -4.69
N VAL A 127 -4.71 5.20 -5.36
CA VAL A 127 -3.39 4.54 -5.47
C VAL A 127 -2.35 5.38 -6.21
N ASP A 128 -2.80 6.39 -6.95
CA ASP A 128 -1.92 7.30 -7.66
C ASP A 128 -1.61 8.57 -6.88
N TYR A 129 -2.29 8.85 -5.76
CA TYR A 129 -2.11 10.07 -4.96
C TYR A 129 -1.83 9.84 -3.46
N GLY A 130 -2.20 8.69 -2.90
CA GLY A 130 -1.95 8.32 -1.50
C GLY A 130 -3.03 8.75 -0.51
N ASN A 131 -3.87 9.72 -0.86
CA ASN A 131 -4.98 10.15 -0.02
C ASN A 131 -6.11 9.11 0.02
N ARG A 132 -6.90 9.14 1.09
CA ARG A 132 -8.04 8.24 1.32
C ARG A 132 -9.34 9.02 1.40
N ASP A 133 -10.42 8.37 1.00
CA ASP A 133 -11.76 8.96 1.08
C ASP A 133 -12.83 7.89 1.31
N GLU A 134 -13.98 8.30 1.84
CA GLU A 134 -15.17 7.46 2.00
C GLU A 134 -16.22 7.86 0.96
N VAL A 135 -16.37 7.02 -0.06
CA VAL A 135 -17.26 7.27 -1.20
C VAL A 135 -18.46 6.32 -1.20
N PRO A 136 -19.65 6.76 -1.63
CA PRO A 136 -20.79 5.86 -1.82
C PRO A 136 -20.50 4.89 -2.97
N PHE A 137 -21.11 3.69 -2.97
CA PHE A 137 -20.93 2.72 -4.05
C PHE A 137 -21.29 3.25 -5.44
N THR A 138 -22.22 4.21 -5.51
CA THR A 138 -22.60 4.88 -6.77
C THR A 138 -21.48 5.73 -7.36
N SER A 139 -20.48 6.10 -6.56
CA SER A 139 -19.27 6.81 -6.98
C SER A 139 -18.11 5.85 -7.26
N CYS A 140 -18.36 4.54 -7.25
CA CYS A 140 -17.40 3.52 -7.63
C CYS A 140 -17.83 2.87 -8.96
N GLY A 141 -16.85 2.49 -9.77
CA GLY A 141 -17.05 1.78 -11.03
C GLY A 141 -15.99 0.71 -11.23
N GLN A 142 -16.28 -0.27 -12.08
CA GLN A 142 -15.27 -1.23 -12.50
C GLN A 142 -14.15 -0.49 -13.25
N LEU A 143 -12.90 -0.75 -12.88
CA LEU A 143 -11.76 -0.21 -13.60
C LEU A 143 -11.61 -0.95 -14.94
N PRO A 144 -11.58 -0.26 -16.09
CA PRO A 144 -11.27 -0.93 -17.35
C PRO A 144 -9.87 -1.55 -17.27
N SER A 145 -9.74 -2.79 -17.76
CA SER A 145 -8.53 -3.60 -17.55
C SER A 145 -7.26 -2.98 -18.12
N SER A 146 -7.38 -2.14 -19.15
CA SER A 146 -6.29 -1.34 -19.73
C SER A 146 -5.59 -0.43 -18.71
N PHE A 147 -6.31 0.04 -17.69
CA PHE A 147 -5.77 0.94 -16.65
C PHE A 147 -5.28 0.20 -15.40
N ALA A 148 -5.47 -1.11 -15.32
CA ALA A 148 -4.96 -1.94 -14.22
C ALA A 148 -3.52 -2.41 -14.44
N VAL A 149 -2.94 -2.18 -15.63
CA VAL A 149 -1.61 -2.68 -16.02
C VAL A 149 -0.48 -1.89 -15.37
N ASP A 150 -0.62 -0.56 -15.33
CA ASP A 150 0.39 0.31 -14.74
C ASP A 150 0.49 0.10 -13.22
N LYS A 151 1.71 0.10 -12.71
CA LYS A 151 1.95 0.22 -11.26
C LYS A 151 1.34 1.52 -10.72
N TYR A 152 1.18 1.57 -9.42
CA TYR A 152 0.70 2.75 -8.70
C TYR A 152 1.72 3.87 -8.81
N TYR A 153 1.26 5.09 -9.01
CA TYR A 153 2.13 6.26 -9.15
C TYR A 153 2.48 6.90 -7.79
N ALA A 154 1.67 6.66 -6.75
CA ALA A 154 2.02 7.03 -5.38
C ALA A 154 2.74 5.89 -4.67
N HIS A 155 3.87 6.22 -4.06
CA HIS A 155 4.71 5.28 -3.30
C HIS A 155 4.80 5.75 -1.86
N GLU A 156 4.47 4.86 -0.93
CA GLU A 156 4.52 5.13 0.50
C GLU A 156 5.94 4.92 1.05
N TYR A 157 6.43 5.89 1.81
CA TYR A 157 7.72 5.84 2.51
C TYR A 157 7.55 6.29 3.95
N ALA A 158 8.41 5.78 4.82
CA ALA A 158 8.58 6.28 6.18
C ALA A 158 9.89 7.08 6.29
N LEU A 159 9.91 8.11 7.14
CA LEU A 159 11.12 8.88 7.40
C LEU A 159 12.16 8.04 8.16
N ALA A 160 13.28 7.76 7.52
CA ALA A 160 14.35 6.96 8.10
C ALA A 160 14.95 7.64 9.34
N CYS A 161 15.21 6.84 10.38
CA CYS A 161 15.78 7.29 11.65
C CYS A 161 14.93 8.32 12.43
N VAL A 162 13.66 8.50 12.08
CA VAL A 162 12.70 9.35 12.80
C VAL A 162 11.70 8.46 13.55
N LYS A 163 11.29 8.89 14.74
CA LYS A 163 10.21 8.28 15.51
C LYS A 163 9.24 9.36 15.95
N LEU A 164 7.96 9.03 15.93
CA LEU A 164 6.96 9.89 16.56
C LEU A 164 7.27 10.08 18.05
N PRO A 165 7.04 11.29 18.58
CA PRO A 165 7.04 11.49 20.03
C PRO A 165 5.93 10.64 20.67
N GLN A 166 6.16 10.23 21.93
CA GLN A 166 5.15 9.45 22.67
C GLN A 166 4.06 10.35 23.29
N ASP A 167 4.37 11.64 23.45
CA ASP A 167 3.47 12.61 24.05
C ASP A 167 2.38 13.04 23.04
N PRO A 168 1.09 12.89 23.38
CA PRO A 168 -0.02 13.29 22.51
C PRO A 168 0.00 14.76 22.07
N ASP A 169 0.58 15.66 22.86
CA ASP A 169 0.64 17.08 22.51
C ASP A 169 1.67 17.32 21.40
N TYR A 170 2.80 16.61 21.44
CA TYR A 170 3.83 16.70 20.40
C TYR A 170 3.49 15.90 19.14
N ILE A 171 2.60 14.90 19.19
CA ILE A 171 2.17 14.16 18.00
C ILE A 171 1.42 15.08 17.01
N LYS A 172 0.74 16.12 17.50
CA LYS A 172 0.00 17.07 16.64
C LYS A 172 0.91 18.04 15.90
N ASP A 173 2.08 18.34 16.47
CA ASP A 173 3.07 19.25 15.91
C ASP A 173 4.05 18.54 14.95
N ALA A 174 4.11 17.20 15.01
CA ALA A 174 4.94 16.34 14.17
C ALA A 174 4.30 16.09 12.79
#